data_AF-A0A2P2GS90-F1
#
_entry.id   AF-A0A2P2GS90-F1
#
_cell.length_a   1.000
_cell.length_b   1.000
_cell.length_c   1.000
_cell.angle_alpha   90.00
_cell.angle_beta   90.00
_cell.angle_gamma   90.00
#
_symmetry.space_group_name_H-M   'P 1'
#
loop_
_entity.id
_entity.type
_entity.pdbx_description
1 polymer ?
#
loop_
_entity_poly.entity_id
_entity_poly.type
_entity_poly.pdbx_seq_one_letter_code
_entity_poly.pdbx_strand_id
1 'polypeptide(L)'
;MNDPHDPQDPSHDPYETTDTQVERLLGRALNSFDLPDSTVERLASALAHSSALHSSHHSASLHRTTYRHTYLLADGTALSLWELVHNSGRDGTEHHELYVEESEARLAASRLPSGPSLGWSVERADGLAADEDDDLEVLSALLARPIPAQPRMYVPDNSADHARRVLRRAENADRPGEPTARRLRLAFAHHITQAFGRQCPVEGGRDAGFTLYEHQFLLLDGSEVSLWEVEHTATPDGRHMCEVYADERAAREAMESRSRVR
;
A
#
# COMPACT_ATOMS: atom_id res chain seq x y z
N MET A 1 1.05 -37.38 25.08
CA MET A 1 0.15 -36.58 25.93
C MET A 1 0.83 -35.24 26.06
N ASN A 2 0.59 -34.33 25.11
CA ASN A 2 1.19 -32.99 25.11
C ASN A 2 0.08 -31.98 25.33
N ASP A 3 0.32 -31.12 26.31
CA ASP A 3 -0.55 -30.08 26.83
C ASP A 3 -0.69 -28.93 25.81
N PRO A 4 -1.91 -28.51 25.41
CA PRO A 4 -2.13 -27.45 24.44
C PRO A 4 -2.55 -26.17 25.17
N HIS A 5 -1.62 -25.49 25.81
CA HIS A 5 -1.82 -24.09 26.20
C HIS A 5 -0.46 -23.41 26.21
N ASP A 6 -0.15 -22.74 25.10
CA ASP A 6 0.84 -21.67 25.06
C ASP A 6 0.06 -20.36 25.20
N PRO A 7 0.09 -19.69 26.37
CA PRO A 7 -0.60 -18.44 26.56
C PRO A 7 0.44 -17.32 26.58
N GLN A 8 0.55 -16.46 25.55
CA GLN A 8 0.88 -15.02 25.67
C GLN A 8 0.56 -14.27 24.36
N ASP A 9 -0.73 -13.97 24.12
CA ASP A 9 -1.09 -12.70 23.45
C ASP A 9 -1.14 -11.64 24.56
N PRO A 10 -0.23 -10.67 24.61
CA PRO A 10 -0.14 -9.71 25.71
C PRO A 10 -1.24 -8.62 25.68
N SER A 11 -2.28 -8.73 24.85
CA SER A 11 -3.22 -7.62 24.62
C SER A 11 -4.71 -7.87 24.87
N HIS A 12 -5.12 -9.07 25.32
CA HIS A 12 -6.54 -9.29 25.62
C HIS A 12 -6.84 -8.86 27.07
N ASP A 13 -7.12 -7.57 27.27
CA ASP A 13 -7.77 -7.13 28.51
C ASP A 13 -9.21 -7.70 28.51
N PRO A 14 -9.59 -8.55 29.48
CA PRO A 14 -10.93 -9.14 29.53
C PRO A 14 -12.04 -8.11 29.80
N TYR A 15 -11.68 -6.84 30.07
CA TYR A 15 -12.60 -5.73 30.27
C TYR A 15 -12.58 -4.70 29.13
N GLU A 16 -11.85 -4.95 28.03
CA GLU A 16 -11.85 -4.09 26.85
C GLU A 16 -13.27 -4.05 26.25
N THR A 17 -13.85 -2.86 26.13
CA THR A 17 -15.12 -2.70 25.42
C THR A 17 -14.89 -2.75 23.92
N THR A 18 -15.90 -3.18 23.17
CA THR A 18 -15.83 -3.19 21.69
C THR A 18 -15.43 -1.83 21.13
N ASP A 19 -15.95 -0.73 21.70
CA ASP A 19 -15.60 0.63 21.28
C ASP A 19 -14.11 0.94 21.52
N THR A 20 -13.58 0.62 22.70
CA THR A 20 -12.15 0.84 23.00
C THR A 20 -11.23 -0.01 22.11
N GLN A 21 -11.68 -1.22 21.74
CA GLN A 21 -10.93 -2.11 20.86
C GLN A 21 -10.91 -1.58 19.42
N VAL A 22 -12.03 -1.04 18.92
CA VAL A 22 -12.11 -0.37 17.61
C VAL A 22 -11.21 0.87 17.60
N GLU A 23 -11.29 1.72 18.61
CA GLU A 23 -10.45 2.93 18.72
C GLU A 23 -8.97 2.59 18.71
N ARG A 24 -8.56 1.56 19.47
CA ARG A 24 -7.17 1.07 19.49
C ARG A 24 -6.74 0.53 18.14
N LEU A 25 -7.57 -0.27 17.48
CA LEU A 25 -7.27 -0.87 16.19
C LEU A 25 -7.09 0.22 15.12
N LEU A 26 -8.00 1.18 15.05
CA LEU A 26 -7.93 2.30 14.11
C LEU A 26 -6.79 3.28 14.45
N GLY A 27 -6.53 3.53 15.73
CA GLY A 27 -5.52 4.47 16.19
C GLY A 27 -4.08 4.01 15.96
N ARG A 28 -3.82 2.70 15.98
CA ARG A 28 -2.48 2.13 15.74
C ARG A 28 -2.18 1.85 14.28
N ALA A 29 -3.21 1.65 13.46
CA ALA A 29 -3.04 1.26 12.08
C ALA A 29 -2.55 2.44 11.24
N LEU A 30 -1.46 2.21 10.51
CA LEU A 30 -0.80 3.19 9.64
C LEU A 30 -1.71 3.68 8.52
N ASN A 31 -2.67 2.87 8.10
CA ASN A 31 -3.58 3.11 6.98
C ASN A 31 -5.06 3.15 7.41
N SER A 32 -5.37 3.43 8.68
CA SER A 32 -6.77 3.52 9.14
C SER A 32 -7.60 4.56 8.37
N PHE A 33 -6.94 5.58 7.80
CA PHE A 33 -7.56 6.59 6.94
C PHE A 33 -7.98 6.07 5.56
N ASP A 34 -7.47 4.90 5.13
CA ASP A 34 -7.83 4.29 3.84
C ASP A 34 -9.11 3.46 3.92
N LEU A 35 -9.58 3.17 5.13
CA LEU A 35 -10.85 2.48 5.32
C LEU A 35 -12.02 3.34 4.83
N PRO A 36 -13.03 2.76 4.15
CA PRO A 36 -14.23 3.51 3.77
C PRO A 36 -14.92 4.12 4.99
N ASP A 37 -15.36 5.38 4.90
CA ASP A 37 -16.08 6.06 5.99
C ASP A 37 -17.32 5.25 6.44
N SER A 38 -18.01 4.60 5.48
CA SER A 38 -19.13 3.71 5.77
C SER A 38 -18.73 2.48 6.60
N THR A 39 -17.51 1.98 6.46
CA THR A 39 -16.96 0.90 7.30
C THR A 39 -16.71 1.41 8.72
N VAL A 40 -16.12 2.60 8.87
CA VAL A 40 -15.83 3.22 10.17
C VAL A 40 -17.12 3.57 10.92
N GLU A 41 -18.10 4.15 10.24
CA GLU A 41 -19.42 4.46 10.80
C GLU A 41 -20.15 3.18 11.25
N ARG A 42 -20.06 2.10 10.47
CA ARG A 42 -20.63 0.81 10.86
C ARG A 42 -19.93 0.21 12.06
N LEU A 43 -18.61 0.30 12.15
CA LEU A 43 -17.83 -0.16 13.31
C LEU A 43 -18.23 0.55 14.60
N ALA A 44 -18.64 1.82 14.55
CA ALA A 44 -19.17 2.55 15.71
C ALA A 44 -20.49 1.96 16.27
N SER A 45 -21.14 1.06 15.52
CA SER A 45 -22.34 0.33 15.96
C SER A 45 -22.06 -1.11 16.40
N ALA A 46 -20.78 -1.48 16.53
CA ALA A 46 -20.38 -2.84 16.90
C ALA A 46 -20.75 -3.16 18.35
N LEU A 47 -21.47 -4.27 18.55
CA LEU A 47 -21.92 -4.74 19.87
C LEU A 47 -20.94 -5.74 20.48
N ALA A 48 -20.26 -6.53 19.65
CA ALA A 48 -19.28 -7.52 20.07
C ALA A 48 -18.18 -7.66 19.03
N HIS A 49 -17.00 -8.09 19.46
CA HIS A 49 -15.87 -8.37 18.60
C HIS A 49 -15.27 -9.75 18.90
N SER A 50 -14.58 -10.30 17.91
CA SER A 50 -13.74 -11.49 18.04
C SER A 50 -12.53 -11.33 17.13
N SER A 51 -11.35 -11.65 17.65
CA SER A 51 -10.08 -11.57 16.92
C SER A 51 -9.50 -12.97 16.80
N ALA A 52 -9.18 -13.38 15.57
CA ALA A 52 -8.58 -14.67 15.30
C ALA A 52 -7.26 -14.50 14.54
N LEU A 53 -6.23 -15.21 14.97
CA LEU A 53 -4.99 -15.34 14.21
C LEU A 53 -5.27 -16.13 12.92
N HIS A 54 -4.98 -15.52 11.76
CA HIS A 54 -5.18 -16.15 10.46
C HIS A 54 -3.90 -16.79 9.91
N SER A 55 -2.78 -16.06 9.96
CA SER A 55 -1.48 -16.58 9.52
C SER A 55 -0.34 -15.93 10.30
N SER A 56 0.77 -16.65 10.46
CA SER A 56 1.96 -16.16 11.15
C SER A 56 3.22 -16.65 10.45
N HIS A 57 4.15 -15.74 10.22
CA HIS A 57 5.43 -15.99 9.59
C HIS A 57 6.55 -15.35 10.42
N HIS A 58 7.43 -16.20 10.95
CA HIS A 58 8.54 -15.76 11.79
C HIS A 58 9.86 -16.31 11.23
N SER A 59 10.85 -15.43 11.16
CA SER A 59 12.25 -15.75 10.91
C SER A 59 13.11 -15.05 11.96
N ALA A 60 14.42 -15.28 11.94
CA ALA A 60 15.35 -14.76 12.96
C ALA A 60 15.32 -13.23 13.14
N SER A 61 14.89 -12.46 12.13
CA SER A 61 14.81 -11.00 12.17
C SER A 61 13.47 -10.42 11.70
N LEU A 62 12.64 -11.22 11.03
CA LEU A 62 11.40 -10.75 10.42
C LEU A 62 10.18 -11.50 11.00
N HIS A 63 9.22 -10.71 11.46
CA HIS A 63 7.95 -11.11 12.04
C HIS A 63 6.83 -10.52 11.19
N ARG A 64 5.92 -11.35 10.73
CA ARG A 64 4.71 -10.95 10.01
C ARG A 64 3.54 -11.83 10.43
N THR A 65 2.46 -11.21 10.88
CA THR A 65 1.28 -11.89 11.38
C THR A 65 0.03 -11.24 10.82
N THR A 66 -0.95 -12.03 10.40
CA THR A 66 -2.24 -11.55 9.91
C THR A 66 -3.34 -12.01 10.86
N TYR A 67 -4.14 -11.05 11.36
CA TYR A 67 -5.31 -11.29 12.18
C TYR A 67 -6.59 -10.97 11.41
N ARG A 68 -7.67 -11.66 11.74
CA ARG A 68 -9.02 -11.34 11.32
C ARG A 68 -9.83 -10.88 12.52
N HIS A 69 -10.28 -9.63 12.49
CA HIS A 69 -11.22 -9.07 13.46
C HIS A 69 -12.63 -9.17 12.89
N THR A 70 -13.56 -9.75 13.63
CA THR A 70 -14.96 -9.88 13.26
C THR A 70 -15.83 -9.16 14.27
N TYR A 71 -16.69 -8.28 13.80
CA TYR A 71 -17.57 -7.45 14.59
C TYR A 71 -19.02 -7.82 14.32
N LEU A 72 -19.82 -7.97 15.37
CA LEU A 72 -21.27 -8.08 15.28
C LEU A 72 -21.87 -6.68 15.42
N LEU A 73 -22.64 -6.24 14.42
CA LEU A 73 -23.23 -4.91 14.38
C LEU A 73 -24.66 -4.89 14.95
N ALA A 74 -25.14 -3.69 15.31
CA ALA A 74 -26.50 -3.49 15.82
C ALA A 74 -27.61 -3.88 14.83
N ASP A 75 -27.34 -3.88 13.54
CA ASP A 75 -28.26 -4.35 12.48
C ASP A 75 -28.31 -5.89 12.36
N GLY A 76 -27.52 -6.61 13.17
CA GLY A 76 -27.42 -8.07 13.16
C GLY A 76 -26.46 -8.63 12.11
N THR A 77 -25.81 -7.79 11.31
CA THR A 77 -24.80 -8.20 10.33
C THR A 77 -23.42 -8.33 10.96
N ALA A 78 -22.52 -9.05 10.28
CA ALA A 78 -21.12 -9.15 10.67
C ALA A 78 -20.22 -8.34 9.72
N LEU A 79 -19.22 -7.66 10.26
CA LEU A 79 -18.18 -6.96 9.52
C LEU A 79 -16.83 -7.56 9.87
N SER A 80 -15.97 -7.80 8.86
CA SER A 80 -14.61 -8.29 9.07
C SER A 80 -13.59 -7.22 8.68
N LEU A 81 -12.54 -7.09 9.49
CA LEU A 81 -11.32 -6.35 9.16
C LEU A 81 -10.13 -7.31 9.25
N TRP A 82 -9.16 -7.09 8.38
CA TRP A 82 -7.92 -7.84 8.33
C TRP A 82 -6.78 -6.95 8.80
N GLU A 83 -6.10 -7.35 9.86
CA GLU A 83 -4.93 -6.65 10.37
C GLU A 83 -3.66 -7.39 9.94
N LEU A 84 -2.73 -6.66 9.35
CA LEU A 84 -1.37 -7.13 9.08
C LEU A 84 -0.42 -6.44 10.06
N VAL A 85 0.23 -7.24 10.91
CA VAL A 85 1.28 -6.81 11.84
C VAL A 85 2.62 -7.26 11.30
N HIS A 86 3.58 -6.35 11.16
CA HIS A 86 4.91 -6.71 10.66
C HIS A 86 6.01 -5.80 11.18
N ASN A 87 7.23 -6.30 11.26
CA ASN A 87 8.40 -5.53 11.72
C ASN A 87 9.41 -5.24 10.60
N SER A 88 8.97 -5.29 9.33
CA SER A 88 9.86 -5.12 8.16
C SER A 88 10.37 -3.71 7.95
N GLY A 89 10.00 -2.76 8.81
CA GLY A 89 10.55 -1.41 8.84
C GLY A 89 12.03 -1.40 9.28
N ARG A 90 12.75 -0.33 8.90
CA ARG A 90 14.18 -0.18 9.18
C ARG A 90 14.54 -0.24 10.67
N ASP A 91 13.61 0.17 11.52
CA ASP A 91 13.81 0.26 12.98
C ASP A 91 13.40 -1.03 13.71
N GLY A 92 12.90 -2.04 12.98
CA GLY A 92 12.42 -3.30 13.56
C GLY A 92 11.19 -3.15 14.45
N THR A 93 10.55 -1.97 14.45
CA THR A 93 9.30 -1.69 15.17
C THR A 93 8.12 -2.36 14.49
N GLU A 94 7.15 -2.82 15.27
CA GLU A 94 5.91 -3.38 14.74
C GLU A 94 5.03 -2.29 14.11
N HIS A 95 4.62 -2.56 12.88
CA HIS A 95 3.73 -1.74 12.06
C HIS A 95 2.41 -2.49 11.91
N HIS A 96 1.31 -1.74 11.89
CA HIS A 96 -0.05 -2.27 11.82
C HIS A 96 -0.74 -1.70 10.58
N GLU A 97 -1.32 -2.56 9.76
CA GLU A 97 -2.12 -2.16 8.59
C GLU A 97 -3.48 -2.86 8.64
N LEU A 98 -4.55 -2.19 8.19
CA LEU A 98 -5.92 -2.67 8.16
C LEU A 98 -6.49 -2.71 6.76
N TYR A 99 -7.22 -3.78 6.46
CA TYR A 99 -7.86 -4.01 5.17
C TYR A 99 -9.29 -4.51 5.36
N VAL A 100 -10.18 -4.13 4.45
CA VAL A 100 -11.55 -4.63 4.44
C VAL A 100 -11.57 -6.03 3.83
N GLU A 101 -10.75 -6.26 2.81
CA GLU A 101 -10.70 -7.50 2.05
C GLU A 101 -9.46 -8.35 2.38
N GLU A 102 -9.65 -9.68 2.43
CA GLU A 102 -8.57 -10.63 2.69
C GLU A 102 -7.50 -10.58 1.59
N SER A 103 -7.93 -10.40 0.34
CA SER A 103 -7.05 -10.35 -0.83
C SER A 103 -6.07 -9.17 -0.77
N GLU A 104 -6.53 -8.02 -0.26
CA GLU A 104 -5.71 -6.83 -0.07
C GLU A 104 -4.67 -7.04 1.04
N ALA A 105 -5.08 -7.59 2.18
CA ALA A 105 -4.16 -7.95 3.27
C ALA A 105 -3.11 -8.96 2.80
N ARG A 106 -3.51 -9.95 1.98
CA ARG A 106 -2.60 -10.93 1.41
C ARG A 106 -1.63 -10.30 0.41
N LEU A 107 -2.10 -9.38 -0.42
CA LEU A 107 -1.26 -8.63 -1.36
C LEU A 107 -0.24 -7.77 -0.62
N ALA A 108 -0.67 -7.04 0.41
CA ALA A 108 0.20 -6.26 1.27
C ALA A 108 1.28 -7.14 1.93
N ALA A 109 0.85 -8.26 2.53
CA ALA A 109 1.76 -9.24 3.13
C ALA A 109 2.80 -9.75 2.13
N SER A 110 2.43 -9.98 0.86
CA SER A 110 3.34 -10.48 -0.18
C SER A 110 4.43 -9.49 -0.60
N ARG A 111 4.22 -8.18 -0.38
CA ARG A 111 5.22 -7.13 -0.65
C ARG A 111 6.34 -7.11 0.39
N LEU A 112 6.09 -7.67 1.57
CA LEU A 112 7.05 -7.66 2.67
C LEU A 112 8.20 -8.66 2.42
N PRO A 113 9.46 -8.26 2.68
CA PRO A 113 10.60 -9.13 2.49
C PRO A 113 10.42 -10.44 3.24
N SER A 114 10.55 -11.58 2.56
CA SER A 114 10.40 -12.89 3.19
C SER A 114 11.77 -13.43 3.61
N GLY A 115 12.29 -12.97 4.74
CA GLY A 115 13.58 -13.42 5.29
C GLY A 115 14.80 -12.84 4.58
N PRO A 116 16.04 -13.21 5.00
CA PRO A 116 17.24 -12.62 4.42
C PRO A 116 17.22 -12.91 2.93
N SER A 117 17.19 -11.85 2.13
CA SER A 117 17.72 -11.92 0.79
C SER A 117 19.15 -12.43 0.99
N LEU A 118 19.38 -13.73 0.77
CA LEU A 118 20.69 -14.17 0.35
C LEU A 118 20.93 -13.32 -0.87
N GLY A 119 21.73 -12.26 -0.67
CA GLY A 119 22.13 -11.38 -1.74
C GLY A 119 22.62 -12.33 -2.81
N TRP A 120 21.84 -12.46 -3.88
CA TRP A 120 22.35 -12.92 -5.15
C TRP A 120 23.23 -11.78 -5.64
N SER A 121 24.33 -11.55 -4.92
CA SER A 121 25.60 -11.31 -5.55
C SER A 121 25.75 -12.49 -6.48
N VAL A 122 25.38 -12.27 -7.74
CA VAL A 122 25.94 -13.05 -8.83
C VAL A 122 27.44 -12.79 -8.70
N GLU A 123 28.10 -13.61 -7.88
CA GLU A 123 29.53 -13.83 -8.04
C GLU A 123 29.63 -14.32 -9.48
N ARG A 124 30.14 -13.42 -10.33
CA ARG A 124 30.51 -13.74 -11.71
C ARG A 124 31.35 -14.99 -11.63
N ALA A 125 30.76 -16.13 -12.00
CA ALA A 125 31.49 -17.36 -12.18
C ALA A 125 32.46 -17.09 -13.32
N ASP A 126 33.71 -16.89 -12.96
CA ASP A 126 34.80 -16.66 -13.90
C ASP A 126 34.98 -17.96 -14.69
N GLY A 127 34.64 -17.90 -15.98
CA GLY A 127 35.05 -18.89 -16.98
C GLY A 127 33.98 -19.86 -17.45
N LEU A 128 33.17 -19.43 -18.43
CA LEU A 128 32.85 -20.26 -19.60
C LEU A 128 32.82 -19.35 -20.84
N ALA A 129 33.80 -19.54 -21.71
CA ALA A 129 33.86 -18.83 -22.98
C ALA A 129 32.91 -19.49 -24.00
N ALA A 130 32.22 -18.61 -24.74
CA ALA A 130 31.48 -18.79 -26.00
C ALA A 130 29.94 -18.91 -25.91
N ASP A 131 29.30 -18.00 -26.67
CA ASP A 131 27.87 -17.81 -27.00
C ASP A 131 26.96 -17.02 -26.04
N GLU A 132 27.50 -16.28 -25.06
CA GLU A 132 26.69 -15.42 -24.16
C GLU A 132 26.20 -14.09 -24.79
N ASP A 133 26.80 -13.65 -25.91
CA ASP A 133 26.49 -12.34 -26.51
C ASP A 133 25.12 -12.36 -27.24
N ASP A 134 24.77 -13.48 -27.88
CA ASP A 134 23.48 -13.67 -28.57
C ASP A 134 22.33 -13.80 -27.56
N ASP A 135 22.54 -14.49 -26.44
CA ASP A 135 21.56 -14.61 -25.36
C ASP A 135 21.31 -13.26 -24.65
N LEU A 136 22.35 -12.44 -24.49
CA LEU A 136 22.22 -11.10 -23.91
C LEU A 136 21.52 -10.13 -24.86
N GLU A 137 21.78 -10.21 -26.17
CA GLU A 137 21.04 -9.44 -27.19
C GLU A 137 19.58 -9.88 -27.26
N VAL A 138 19.28 -11.17 -27.19
CA VAL A 138 17.91 -11.71 -27.19
C VAL A 138 17.16 -11.30 -25.92
N LEU A 139 17.79 -11.37 -24.74
CA LEU A 139 17.23 -10.86 -23.49
C LEU A 139 16.98 -9.35 -23.56
N SER A 140 17.93 -8.59 -24.11
CA SER A 140 17.78 -7.14 -24.30
C SER A 140 16.64 -6.82 -25.27
N ALA A 141 16.49 -7.59 -26.35
CA ALA A 141 15.40 -7.44 -27.32
C ALA A 141 14.04 -7.83 -26.72
N LEU A 142 13.99 -8.87 -25.88
CA LEU A 142 12.77 -9.26 -25.15
C LEU A 142 12.37 -8.23 -24.10
N LEU A 143 13.33 -7.65 -23.38
CA LEU A 143 13.09 -6.57 -22.42
C LEU A 143 12.74 -5.23 -23.10
N ALA A 144 13.24 -5.00 -24.31
CA ALA A 144 12.91 -3.83 -25.13
C ALA A 144 11.56 -3.95 -25.85
N ARG A 145 10.98 -5.16 -25.94
CA ARG A 145 9.63 -5.33 -26.51
C ARG A 145 8.62 -4.67 -25.58
N PRO A 146 7.82 -3.70 -26.08
CA PRO A 146 6.74 -3.15 -25.31
C PRO A 146 5.77 -4.28 -24.96
N ILE A 147 5.59 -4.55 -23.68
CA ILE A 147 4.49 -5.40 -23.22
C ILE A 147 3.21 -4.69 -23.70
N PRO A 148 2.36 -5.34 -24.51
CA PRO A 148 1.13 -4.71 -24.95
C PRO A 148 0.35 -4.28 -23.71
N ALA A 149 0.01 -2.98 -23.64
CA ALA A 149 -0.74 -2.45 -22.53
C ALA A 149 -2.02 -3.27 -22.38
N GLN A 150 -2.16 -3.94 -21.23
CA GLN A 150 -3.39 -4.67 -20.95
C GLN A 150 -4.55 -3.66 -20.99
N PRO A 151 -5.73 -4.07 -21.50
CA PRO A 151 -6.93 -3.23 -21.43
C PRO A 151 -7.15 -2.80 -19.98
N ARG A 152 -7.32 -1.49 -19.75
CA ARG A 152 -7.54 -0.95 -18.41
C ARG A 152 -8.87 -1.48 -17.87
N MET A 153 -8.83 -2.07 -16.67
CA MET A 153 -10.03 -2.54 -16.00
C MET A 153 -10.52 -1.45 -15.06
N TYR A 154 -11.43 -0.62 -15.55
CA TYR A 154 -12.06 0.41 -14.75
C TYR A 154 -13.02 -0.20 -13.71
N VAL A 155 -12.83 0.19 -12.45
CA VAL A 155 -13.74 -0.11 -11.36
C VAL A 155 -14.88 0.92 -11.39
N PRO A 156 -16.14 0.50 -11.62
CA PRO A 156 -17.29 1.40 -11.55
C PRO A 156 -17.63 1.77 -10.09
N ASP A 157 -18.37 2.86 -9.93
CA ASP A 157 -18.86 3.40 -8.64
C ASP A 157 -17.76 3.95 -7.70
N ASN A 158 -18.15 4.83 -6.78
CA ASN A 158 -17.29 5.53 -5.81
C ASN A 158 -16.11 6.35 -6.40
N SER A 159 -15.99 6.45 -7.72
CA SER A 159 -14.88 7.10 -8.40
C SER A 159 -14.74 8.60 -8.08
N ALA A 160 -15.87 9.32 -8.01
CA ALA A 160 -15.88 10.72 -7.59
C ALA A 160 -15.41 10.89 -6.13
N ASP A 161 -15.74 9.94 -5.25
CA ASP A 161 -15.31 9.97 -3.85
C ASP A 161 -13.84 9.56 -3.71
N HIS A 162 -13.39 8.57 -4.48
CA HIS A 162 -11.97 8.20 -4.59
C HIS A 162 -11.12 9.41 -5.02
N ALA A 163 -11.54 10.13 -6.06
CA ALA A 163 -10.87 11.36 -6.48
C ALA A 163 -10.78 12.42 -5.37
N ARG A 164 -11.86 12.61 -4.59
CA ARG A 164 -11.84 13.54 -3.45
C ARG A 164 -10.84 13.11 -2.38
N ARG A 165 -10.73 11.81 -2.09
CA ARG A 165 -9.76 11.29 -1.11
C ARG A 165 -8.32 11.55 -1.55
N VAL A 166 -8.00 11.23 -2.80
CA VAL A 166 -6.67 11.48 -3.40
C VAL A 166 -6.29 12.96 -3.29
N LEU A 167 -7.18 13.87 -3.70
CA LEU A 167 -6.91 15.31 -3.64
C LEU A 167 -6.78 15.86 -2.21
N ARG A 168 -7.51 15.28 -1.25
CA ARG A 168 -7.44 15.69 0.16
C ARG A 168 -6.11 15.29 0.80
N ARG A 169 -5.58 14.11 0.44
CA ARG A 169 -4.33 13.55 0.95
C ARG A 169 -3.10 14.30 0.45
N ALA A 170 -3.20 14.96 -0.70
CA ALA A 170 -2.13 15.74 -1.29
C ALA A 170 -1.66 16.87 -0.35
N GLU A 171 -0.42 16.77 0.11
CA GLU A 171 0.24 17.73 0.99
C GLU A 171 1.10 18.75 0.22
N ASN A 172 1.36 18.53 -1.07
CA ASN A 172 2.10 19.46 -1.91
C ASN A 172 1.31 20.76 -2.17
N ALA A 173 2.01 21.89 -2.14
CA ALA A 173 1.41 23.21 -2.31
C ALA A 173 0.79 23.43 -3.70
N ASP A 174 1.33 22.76 -4.71
CA ASP A 174 0.93 22.81 -6.11
C ASP A 174 -0.05 21.70 -6.50
N ARG A 175 -0.68 21.04 -5.51
CA ARG A 175 -1.70 20.01 -5.73
C ARG A 175 -2.83 20.49 -6.67
N PRO A 176 -3.45 19.59 -7.45
CA PRO A 176 -4.54 19.95 -8.34
C PRO A 176 -5.68 20.68 -7.61
N GLY A 177 -6.02 21.86 -8.14
CA GLY A 177 -6.99 22.76 -7.51
C GLY A 177 -8.46 22.47 -7.84
N GLU A 178 -9.33 23.42 -7.46
CA GLU A 178 -10.78 23.32 -7.63
C GLU A 178 -11.25 22.98 -9.07
N PRO A 179 -10.62 23.46 -10.17
CA PRO A 179 -11.03 23.06 -11.52
C PRO A 179 -10.93 21.55 -11.76
N THR A 180 -9.84 20.92 -11.31
CA THR A 180 -9.64 19.47 -11.40
C THR A 180 -10.64 18.74 -10.50
N ALA A 181 -10.83 19.22 -9.27
CA ALA A 181 -11.81 18.66 -8.34
C ALA A 181 -13.23 18.68 -8.91
N ARG A 182 -13.65 19.78 -9.56
CA ARG A 182 -14.97 19.89 -10.22
C ARG A 182 -15.14 18.87 -11.34
N ARG A 183 -14.11 18.70 -12.17
CA ARG A 183 -14.15 17.73 -13.28
C ARG A 183 -14.28 16.30 -12.76
N LEU A 184 -13.53 15.97 -11.71
CA LEU A 184 -13.56 14.64 -11.08
C LEU A 184 -14.85 14.32 -10.32
N ARG A 185 -15.72 15.30 -10.03
CA ARG A 185 -17.08 15.02 -9.53
C ARG A 185 -17.93 14.25 -10.53
N LEU A 186 -17.56 14.27 -11.81
CA LEU A 186 -18.23 13.53 -12.89
C LEU A 186 -17.56 12.17 -13.18
N ALA A 187 -16.56 11.76 -12.40
CA ALA A 187 -15.93 10.46 -12.56
C ALA A 187 -16.91 9.35 -12.15
N PHE A 188 -17.15 8.40 -13.05
CA PHE A 188 -18.02 7.26 -12.78
C PHE A 188 -17.24 5.95 -12.65
N ALA A 189 -16.04 5.87 -13.24
CA ALA A 189 -15.15 4.73 -13.07
C ALA A 189 -13.71 5.20 -12.85
N HIS A 190 -12.90 4.39 -12.16
CA HIS A 190 -11.49 4.69 -11.95
C HIS A 190 -10.62 3.42 -12.09
N HIS A 191 -9.35 3.61 -12.40
CA HIS A 191 -8.36 2.55 -12.50
C HIS A 191 -7.08 3.05 -11.85
N ILE A 192 -6.50 2.23 -10.98
CA ILE A 192 -5.28 2.59 -10.24
C ILE A 192 -4.18 1.67 -10.72
N THR A 193 -3.08 2.25 -11.17
CA THR A 193 -1.88 1.51 -11.57
C THR A 193 -0.66 2.08 -10.87
N GLN A 194 0.13 1.20 -10.27
CA GLN A 194 1.47 1.58 -9.84
C GLN A 194 2.36 1.73 -11.07
N ALA A 195 2.86 2.94 -11.30
CA ALA A 195 3.73 3.25 -12.42
C ALA A 195 5.15 2.79 -12.08
N PHE A 196 5.50 1.57 -12.51
CA PHE A 196 6.87 1.09 -12.45
C PHE A 196 7.71 1.84 -13.48
N GLY A 197 8.66 2.64 -13.01
CA GLY A 197 9.61 3.38 -13.83
C GLY A 197 10.93 3.54 -13.09
N ARG A 198 11.97 3.91 -13.85
CA ARG A 198 13.37 4.06 -13.43
C ARG A 198 13.46 4.46 -11.96
N GLN A 199 13.75 3.49 -11.09
CA GLN A 199 14.00 3.74 -9.67
C GLN A 199 15.04 4.84 -9.63
N CYS A 200 14.70 6.01 -9.07
CA CYS A 200 15.70 7.05 -8.86
C CYS A 200 16.63 6.53 -7.77
N PRO A 201 17.89 6.18 -8.08
CA PRO A 201 18.81 5.79 -7.04
C PRO A 201 19.02 7.02 -6.16
N VAL A 202 18.66 6.91 -4.88
CA VAL A 202 18.97 7.95 -3.91
C VAL A 202 20.48 7.90 -3.69
N GLU A 203 21.22 8.85 -4.28
CA GLU A 203 22.65 9.03 -4.00
C GLU A 203 22.80 9.39 -2.51
N GLY A 204 23.36 8.46 -1.72
CA GLY A 204 23.67 8.70 -0.31
C GLY A 204 23.17 7.67 0.70
N GLY A 205 22.66 6.50 0.27
CA GLY A 205 22.43 5.37 1.17
C GLY A 205 21.29 5.57 2.19
N ARG A 206 20.40 6.54 1.95
CA ARG A 206 19.10 6.63 2.63
C ARG A 206 18.05 6.10 1.67
N ASP A 207 17.46 4.97 2.06
CA ASP A 207 16.45 4.25 1.29
C ASP A 207 15.09 4.97 1.43
N ALA A 208 14.98 6.16 0.87
CA ALA A 208 13.67 6.81 0.74
C ALA A 208 12.94 6.11 -0.41
N GLY A 209 12.09 5.14 -0.05
CA GLY A 209 11.22 4.48 -1.01
C GLY A 209 10.23 5.50 -1.58
N PHE A 210 10.27 5.68 -2.89
CA PHE A 210 9.23 6.40 -3.62
C PHE A 210 8.33 5.39 -4.31
N THR A 211 7.03 5.60 -4.21
CA THR A 211 6.04 4.88 -5.00
C THR A 211 5.25 5.88 -5.83
N LEU A 212 5.04 5.57 -7.11
CA LEU A 212 4.26 6.39 -8.03
C LEU A 212 3.01 5.62 -8.45
N TYR A 213 1.84 6.22 -8.27
CA TYR A 213 0.55 5.70 -8.70
C TYR A 213 -0.09 6.63 -9.73
N GLU A 214 -0.63 6.04 -10.80
CA GLU A 214 -1.58 6.71 -11.68
C GLU A 214 -3.00 6.34 -11.22
N HIS A 215 -3.79 7.36 -10.89
CA HIS A 215 -5.23 7.26 -10.68
C HIS A 215 -5.92 7.83 -11.90
N GLN A 216 -6.38 6.94 -12.78
CA GLN A 216 -7.11 7.33 -13.96
C GLN A 216 -8.60 7.28 -13.72
N PHE A 217 -9.30 8.32 -14.15
CA PHE A 217 -10.73 8.50 -13.97
C PHE A 217 -11.41 8.61 -15.33
N LEU A 218 -12.43 7.78 -15.54
CA LEU A 218 -13.32 7.87 -16.70
C LEU A 218 -14.53 8.73 -16.33
N LEU A 219 -14.75 9.80 -17.10
CA LEU A 219 -15.82 10.76 -16.89
C LEU A 219 -17.06 10.42 -17.72
N LEU A 220 -18.21 10.95 -17.32
CA LEU A 220 -19.49 10.75 -18.03
C LEU A 220 -19.49 11.20 -19.50
N ASP A 221 -18.60 12.12 -19.89
CA ASP A 221 -18.43 12.56 -21.28
C ASP A 221 -17.54 11.62 -22.12
N GLY A 222 -17.06 10.52 -21.52
CA GLY A 222 -16.16 9.54 -22.14
C GLY A 222 -14.69 9.96 -22.13
N SER A 223 -14.36 11.13 -21.58
CA SER A 223 -12.96 11.56 -21.44
C SER A 223 -12.29 10.92 -20.23
N GLU A 224 -10.99 10.69 -20.34
CA GLU A 224 -10.14 10.20 -19.25
C GLU A 224 -9.37 11.37 -18.63
N VAL A 225 -9.16 11.30 -17.31
CA VAL A 225 -8.32 12.23 -16.55
C VAL A 225 -7.43 11.42 -15.62
N SER A 226 -6.12 11.66 -15.65
CA SER A 226 -5.18 11.03 -14.73
C SER A 226 -4.77 12.00 -13.62
N LEU A 227 -4.64 11.48 -12.40
CA LEU A 227 -3.88 12.07 -11.31
C LEU A 227 -2.69 11.18 -11.00
N TRP A 228 -1.58 11.79 -10.64
CA TRP A 228 -0.32 11.11 -10.32
C TRP A 228 -0.01 11.32 -8.85
N GLU A 229 -0.09 10.25 -8.05
CA GLU A 229 0.23 10.27 -6.62
C GLU A 229 1.65 9.75 -6.39
N VAL A 230 2.44 10.52 -5.67
CA VAL A 230 3.77 10.14 -5.18
C VAL A 230 3.67 9.92 -3.68
N GLU A 231 3.89 8.68 -3.26
CA GLU A 231 4.05 8.34 -1.85
C GLU A 231 5.54 8.20 -1.54
N HIS A 232 6.01 8.83 -0.46
CA HIS A 232 7.40 8.71 -0.02
C HIS A 232 7.60 9.01 1.46
N THR A 233 8.75 8.60 1.99
CA THR A 233 9.23 8.94 3.34
C THR A 233 10.41 9.90 3.33
N ALA A 234 10.70 10.52 2.17
CA ALA A 234 11.72 11.57 2.01
C ALA A 234 11.31 12.92 2.65
N THR A 235 10.94 12.90 3.92
CA THR A 235 10.60 14.07 4.74
C THR A 235 11.64 14.23 5.85
N PRO A 236 11.88 15.45 6.39
CA PRO A 236 12.87 15.66 7.45
C PRO A 236 12.65 14.81 8.71
N ASP A 237 11.38 14.47 8.98
CA ASP A 237 10.89 13.66 10.10
C ASP A 237 10.65 12.18 9.72
N GLY A 238 10.83 11.80 8.46
CA GLY A 238 10.67 10.43 7.97
C GLY A 238 9.21 9.95 7.88
N ARG A 239 8.23 10.83 8.11
CA ARG A 239 6.80 10.49 7.97
C ARG A 239 6.42 10.25 6.51
N HIS A 240 5.41 9.42 6.31
CA HIS A 240 4.78 9.25 5.00
C HIS A 240 4.22 10.58 4.50
N MET A 241 4.55 10.90 3.27
CA MET A 241 4.15 12.10 2.55
C MET A 241 3.49 11.69 1.25
N CYS A 242 2.44 12.41 0.89
CA CYS A 242 1.67 12.15 -0.32
C CYS A 242 1.56 13.43 -1.12
N GLU A 243 2.13 13.42 -2.31
CA GLU A 243 2.07 14.52 -3.25
C GLU A 243 1.24 14.09 -4.46
N VAL A 244 0.32 14.93 -4.92
CA VAL A 244 -0.53 14.63 -6.08
C VAL A 244 -0.32 15.68 -7.16
N TYR A 245 -0.21 15.22 -8.40
CA TYR A 245 0.06 16.03 -9.58
C TYR A 245 -0.96 15.73 -10.68
N ALA A 246 -1.24 16.74 -11.52
CA ALA A 246 -2.09 16.57 -12.69
C ALA A 246 -1.35 15.96 -13.89
N ASP A 247 -0.02 15.85 -13.80
CA ASP A 247 0.88 15.50 -14.91
C ASP A 247 1.98 14.55 -14.42
N GLU A 248 2.28 13.52 -15.22
CA GLU A 248 3.27 12.49 -14.87
C GLU A 248 4.67 13.09 -14.73
N ARG A 249 5.04 13.97 -15.66
CA ARG A 249 6.38 14.56 -15.68
C ARG A 249 6.58 15.42 -14.44
N ALA A 250 5.57 16.19 -14.03
CA ALA A 250 5.63 16.95 -12.77
C ALA A 250 5.85 16.03 -11.55
N ALA A 251 5.13 14.90 -11.47
CA ALA A 251 5.32 13.92 -10.39
C ALA A 251 6.75 13.33 -10.37
N ARG A 252 7.28 12.97 -11.54
CA ARG A 252 8.65 12.44 -11.66
C ARG A 252 9.71 13.49 -11.33
N GLU A 253 9.54 14.74 -11.77
CA GLU A 253 10.42 15.85 -11.44
C GLU A 253 10.44 16.13 -9.93
N ALA A 254 9.29 16.02 -9.27
CA ALA A 254 9.21 16.13 -7.81
C ALA A 254 9.99 15.00 -7.13
N MET A 255 9.82 13.74 -7.53
CA MET A 255 10.59 12.60 -7.00
C MET A 255 12.11 12.82 -7.14
N GLU A 256 12.57 13.29 -8.31
CA GLU A 256 13.98 13.62 -8.54
C GLU A 256 14.46 14.77 -7.66
N SER A 257 13.64 15.80 -7.43
CA SER A 257 13.98 16.90 -6.54
C SER A 257 14.11 16.43 -5.09
N ARG A 258 13.12 15.66 -4.59
CA ARG A 258 13.07 15.16 -3.21
C ARG A 258 14.18 14.19 -2.89
N SER A 259 14.56 13.34 -3.84
CA SER A 259 15.70 12.42 -3.67
C SER A 259 17.05 13.14 -3.49
N ARG A 260 17.17 14.42 -3.89
CA ARG A 260 18.38 15.24 -3.73
C ARG A 260 18.39 16.10 -2.48
N VAL A 261 17.24 16.27 -1.81
CA VAL A 261 17.11 17.11 -0.61
C VAL A 261 17.38 16.25 0.64
N ARG A 262 18.29 16.72 1.50
CA ARG A 262 18.97 15.95 2.55
C ARG A 262 18.42 16.17 3.95
#